data_AF-A0A2V9YN02-F1
#
_entry.id   AF-A0A2V9YN02-F1
#
_cell.length_a   1.000
_cell.length_b   1.000
_cell.length_c   1.000
_cell.angle_alpha   90.00
_cell.angle_beta   90.00
_cell.angle_gamma   90.00
#
_symmetry.space_group_name_H-M   'P 1'
#
loop_
_entity.id
_entity.type
_entity.pdbx_description
1 polymer ?
#
loop_
_entity_poly.entity_id
_entity_poly.type
_entity_poly.pdbx_seq_one_letter_code
_entity_poly.pdbx_strand_id
1 'polypeptide(L)'
;MTPAATISNSALEGSWGPSLGAEFPKGFLWGVSTAAHQVEAENKDNQWYDWEAAGRIESGERCGLACDWWNNAERDFDLARDLGLNALRLSVEWRALSRNQGNGTEKHCSDTGRCCKTFSNAAFN
;
A
#
# COMPACT_ATOMS: atom_id res chain seq x y z
N MET A 1 49.10 10.14 -36.72
CA MET A 1 47.63 10.06 -36.80
C MET A 1 47.27 8.62 -37.14
N THR A 2 46.99 7.81 -36.12
CA THR A 2 46.50 6.42 -36.26
C THR A 2 44.97 6.44 -36.39
N PRO A 3 44.35 5.58 -37.22
CA PRO A 3 42.90 5.50 -37.27
C PRO A 3 42.38 4.77 -36.02
N ALA A 4 41.22 5.21 -35.53
CA ALA A 4 40.52 4.55 -34.43
C ALA A 4 40.05 3.16 -34.87
N ALA A 5 40.32 2.14 -34.04
CA ALA A 5 39.86 0.78 -34.27
C ALA A 5 38.32 0.72 -34.19
N THR A 6 37.67 0.28 -35.26
CA THR A 6 36.26 -0.12 -35.24
C THR A 6 36.15 -1.41 -34.43
N ILE A 7 35.58 -1.33 -33.23
CA ILE A 7 35.21 -2.53 -32.46
C ILE A 7 33.95 -3.11 -33.10
N SER A 8 34.04 -4.28 -33.71
CA SER A 8 32.88 -5.04 -34.17
C SER A 8 32.18 -5.66 -32.95
N ASN A 9 30.87 -5.45 -32.84
CA ASN A 9 30.01 -5.91 -31.75
C ASN A 9 29.73 -7.43 -31.76
N SER A 10 30.69 -8.25 -32.18
CA SER A 10 30.53 -9.71 -32.30
C SER A 10 30.64 -10.45 -30.95
N ALA A 11 30.84 -9.74 -29.83
CA ALA A 11 31.02 -10.33 -28.50
C ALA A 11 29.80 -10.23 -27.59
N LEU A 12 28.64 -9.80 -28.10
CA LEU A 12 27.41 -9.66 -27.31
C LEU A 12 26.43 -10.85 -27.44
N GLU A 13 26.85 -11.97 -28.05
CA GLU A 13 26.04 -13.20 -28.15
C GLU A 13 26.05 -14.05 -26.85
N GLY A 14 26.16 -13.40 -25.69
CA GLY A 14 25.96 -14.00 -24.38
C GLY A 14 24.55 -13.72 -23.87
N SER A 15 23.78 -14.77 -23.59
CA SER A 15 22.34 -14.79 -23.27
C SER A 15 21.91 -14.12 -21.95
N TRP A 16 22.54 -13.03 -21.54
CA TRP A 16 22.26 -12.30 -20.29
C TRP A 16 22.19 -10.78 -20.49
N GLY A 17 21.76 -10.33 -21.68
CA GLY A 17 21.27 -8.96 -21.86
C GLY A 17 19.85 -8.84 -21.28
N PRO A 18 19.48 -7.73 -20.62
CA PRO A 18 18.10 -7.54 -20.19
C PRO A 18 17.20 -7.65 -21.42
N SER A 19 16.20 -8.54 -21.37
CA SER A 19 15.14 -8.56 -22.38
C SER A 19 14.44 -7.20 -22.34
N LEU A 20 14.73 -6.36 -23.34
CA LEU A 20 14.29 -4.97 -23.47
C LEU A 20 12.76 -4.80 -23.66
N GLY A 21 11.94 -5.76 -23.24
CA GLY A 21 10.50 -5.72 -23.43
C GLY A 21 9.77 -6.90 -22.79
N ALA A 22 9.90 -7.06 -21.47
CA ALA A 22 8.95 -7.88 -20.74
C ALA A 22 7.62 -7.10 -20.62
N GLU A 23 6.66 -7.42 -21.50
CA GLU A 23 5.29 -6.92 -21.38
C GLU A 23 4.54 -7.71 -20.31
N PHE A 24 3.80 -7.01 -19.44
CA PHE A 24 2.95 -7.65 -18.46
C PHE A 24 1.66 -8.18 -19.12
N PRO A 25 1.08 -9.29 -18.61
CA PRO A 25 -0.19 -9.79 -19.10
C PRO A 25 -1.27 -8.69 -19.12
N LYS A 26 -2.19 -8.77 -20.08
CA LYS A 26 -3.36 -7.88 -20.08
C LYS A 26 -4.14 -8.05 -18.77
N GLY A 27 -4.50 -6.93 -18.17
CA GLY A 27 -5.20 -6.92 -16.87
C GLY A 27 -4.28 -7.19 -15.67
N PHE A 28 -2.95 -7.07 -15.83
CA PHE A 28 -2.04 -7.14 -14.69
C PHE A 28 -2.39 -6.06 -13.65
N LEU A 29 -2.39 -6.46 -12.38
CA LEU A 29 -2.75 -5.59 -11.28
C LEU A 29 -1.52 -4.84 -10.75
N TRP A 30 -1.56 -3.52 -10.88
CA TRP A 30 -0.60 -2.59 -10.30
C TRP A 30 -1.28 -1.88 -9.16
N GLY A 31 -0.73 -2.04 -7.97
CA GLY A 31 -1.36 -1.55 -6.77
C GLY A 31 -0.40 -1.22 -5.67
N VAL A 32 -0.96 -0.62 -4.62
CA VAL A 32 -0.28 -0.34 -3.37
C VAL A 32 -0.97 -1.09 -2.22
N SER A 33 -0.29 -1.15 -1.08
CA SER A 33 -0.82 -1.82 0.10
C SER A 33 -0.56 -1.01 1.36
N THR A 34 -1.50 -1.04 2.28
CA THR A 34 -1.37 -0.47 3.63
C THR A 34 -1.62 -1.53 4.69
N ALA A 35 -1.29 -1.21 5.95
CA ALA A 35 -1.67 -2.00 7.11
C ALA A 35 -2.35 -1.11 8.15
N ALA A 36 -3.40 -1.63 8.79
CA ALA A 36 -4.34 -0.89 9.62
C ALA A 36 -3.61 -0.15 10.75
N HIS A 37 -2.75 -0.85 11.50
CA HIS A 37 -1.97 -0.24 12.57
C HIS A 37 -1.06 0.91 12.11
N GLN A 38 -0.64 0.91 10.85
CA GLN A 38 0.28 1.91 10.31
C GLN A 38 -0.41 3.17 9.77
N VAL A 39 -1.72 3.12 9.48
CA VAL A 39 -2.43 4.23 8.80
C VAL A 39 -3.69 4.70 9.52
N GLU A 40 -4.40 3.82 10.25
CA GLU A 40 -5.76 4.07 10.75
C GLU A 40 -5.86 4.97 11.98
N ALA A 41 -4.77 5.24 12.68
CA ALA A 41 -4.74 5.95 13.96
C ALA A 41 -5.34 5.18 15.15
N GLU A 42 -4.88 5.55 16.35
CA GLU A 42 -5.48 5.24 17.66
C GLU A 42 -5.83 3.77 17.93
N ASN A 43 -5.01 2.84 17.45
CA ASN A 43 -5.18 1.40 17.64
C ASN A 43 -4.80 0.91 19.05
N LYS A 44 -5.32 1.59 20.09
CA LYS A 44 -4.94 1.47 21.52
C LYS A 44 -5.18 0.09 22.15
N ASP A 45 -5.95 -0.76 21.47
CA ASP A 45 -6.40 -2.06 21.95
C ASP A 45 -5.74 -3.23 21.18
N ASN A 46 -4.55 -3.03 20.59
CA ASN A 46 -3.85 -4.09 19.85
C ASN A 46 -2.43 -4.35 20.35
N GLN A 47 -1.90 -5.53 20.02
CA GLN A 47 -0.59 -5.98 20.51
C GLN A 47 0.56 -5.08 20.08
N TRP A 48 0.43 -4.41 18.93
CA TRP A 48 1.44 -3.48 18.44
C TRP A 48 1.45 -2.19 19.25
N TYR A 49 0.29 -1.71 19.69
CA TYR A 49 0.18 -0.55 20.58
C TYR A 49 0.86 -0.81 21.94
N ASP A 50 0.64 -1.99 22.51
CA ASP A 50 1.33 -2.39 23.75
C ASP A 50 2.84 -2.52 23.54
N TRP A 51 3.24 -3.05 22.38
CA TRP A 51 4.64 -3.25 22.01
C TRP A 51 5.39 -1.92 21.82
N GLU A 52 4.79 -0.93 21.15
CA GLU A 52 5.36 0.41 21.01
C GLU A 52 5.39 1.16 22.35
N ALA A 53 4.35 1.02 23.17
CA ALA A 53 4.28 1.64 24.49
C ALA A 53 5.39 1.12 25.43
N ALA A 54 5.86 -0.10 25.21
CA ALA A 54 7.00 -0.70 25.89
C ALA A 54 8.37 -0.17 25.40
N GLY A 55 8.42 0.83 24.53
CA GLY A 55 9.66 1.48 24.09
C GLY A 55 10.51 0.63 23.15
N ARG A 56 9.88 -0.25 22.36
CA ARG A 56 10.56 -1.21 21.49
C ARG A 56 10.81 -0.69 20.06
N ILE A 57 10.31 0.50 19.75
CA ILE A 57 10.59 1.20 18.50
C ILE A 57 11.89 1.99 18.65
N GLU A 58 12.84 1.77 17.73
CA GLU A 58 14.15 2.44 17.75
C GLU A 58 14.03 3.97 17.72
N SER A 59 13.13 4.51 16.90
CA SER A 59 12.87 5.95 16.83
C SER A 59 12.08 6.50 18.04
N GLY A 60 11.53 5.63 18.89
CA GLY A 60 10.65 6.01 19.99
C GLY A 60 9.28 6.55 19.56
N GLU A 61 8.97 6.52 18.26
CA GLU A 61 7.68 6.96 17.73
C GLU A 61 6.55 6.02 18.16
N ARG A 62 5.31 6.49 17.99
CA ARG A 62 4.09 5.73 18.27
C ARG A 62 3.12 5.90 17.11
N CYS A 63 2.24 4.92 16.91
CA CYS A 63 1.17 4.94 15.93
C CYS A 63 0.40 6.27 15.99
N GLY A 64 -0.08 6.68 17.17
CA GLY A 64 -0.73 7.97 17.37
C GLY A 64 -1.86 8.22 16.36
N LEU A 65 -1.78 9.33 15.62
CA LEU A 65 -2.68 9.65 14.51
C LEU A 65 -2.30 8.99 13.18
N ALA A 66 -1.11 8.39 13.09
CA ALA A 66 -0.59 7.76 11.88
C ALA A 66 -0.75 8.67 10.63
N CYS A 67 -1.41 8.18 9.58
CA CYS A 67 -1.76 8.94 8.39
C CYS A 67 -3.16 9.57 8.44
N ASP A 68 -3.85 9.49 9.58
CA ASP A 68 -5.22 9.98 9.78
C ASP A 68 -6.20 9.44 8.73
N TRP A 69 -6.10 8.12 8.45
CA TRP A 69 -6.84 7.45 7.38
C TRP A 69 -8.35 7.68 7.43
N TRP A 70 -8.96 7.65 8.62
CA TRP A 70 -10.43 7.76 8.74
C TRP A 70 -10.97 9.09 8.23
N ASN A 71 -10.14 10.15 8.22
CA ASN A 71 -10.50 11.46 7.70
C ASN A 71 -10.02 11.67 6.25
N ASN A 72 -9.01 10.92 5.79
CA ASN A 72 -8.31 11.18 4.52
C ASN A 72 -8.39 10.05 3.47
N ALA A 73 -9.03 8.91 3.76
CA ALA A 73 -9.03 7.74 2.88
C ALA A 73 -9.53 8.03 1.45
N GLU A 74 -10.52 8.91 1.29
CA GLU A 74 -11.04 9.28 -0.04
C GLU A 74 -9.97 9.96 -0.90
N ARG A 75 -9.18 10.85 -0.29
CA ARG A 75 -8.05 11.51 -0.93
C ARG A 75 -6.96 10.51 -1.33
N ASP A 76 -6.69 9.52 -0.47
CA ASP A 76 -5.69 8.49 -0.77
C ASP A 76 -6.13 7.59 -1.94
N PHE A 77 -7.43 7.34 -2.11
CA PHE A 77 -7.96 6.65 -3.30
C PHE A 77 -7.84 7.48 -4.56
N ASP A 78 -8.11 8.79 -4.49
CA ASP A 78 -7.90 9.69 -5.62
C ASP A 78 -6.43 9.70 -6.06
N LEU A 79 -5.49 9.74 -5.09
CA LEU A 79 -4.06 9.65 -5.39
C LEU A 79 -3.68 8.31 -6.03
N ALA A 80 -4.22 7.19 -5.55
CA ALA A 80 -3.97 5.88 -6.15
C ALA A 80 -4.45 5.81 -7.60
N ARG A 81 -5.62 6.39 -7.90
CA ARG A 81 -6.15 6.51 -9.27
C ARG A 81 -5.25 7.40 -10.13
N ASP A 82 -4.85 8.56 -9.62
CA ASP A 82 -4.02 9.52 -10.37
C ASP A 82 -2.62 8.95 -10.68
N LEU A 83 -2.14 8.00 -9.86
CA LEU A 83 -0.93 7.20 -10.11
C LEU A 83 -1.14 6.06 -11.13
N GLY A 84 -2.35 5.85 -11.62
CA GLY A 84 -2.68 4.79 -12.59
C GLY A 84 -2.77 3.39 -11.97
N LEU A 85 -2.99 3.30 -10.65
CA LEU A 85 -3.12 2.01 -9.96
C LEU A 85 -4.54 1.46 -10.15
N ASN A 86 -4.63 0.14 -10.33
CA ASN A 86 -5.89 -0.59 -10.52
C ASN A 86 -6.15 -1.60 -9.39
N ALA A 87 -5.30 -1.63 -8.37
CA ALA A 87 -5.46 -2.46 -7.18
C ALA A 87 -5.05 -1.71 -5.92
N LEU A 88 -5.77 -1.95 -4.83
CA LEU A 88 -5.41 -1.48 -3.50
C LEU A 88 -5.65 -2.58 -2.48
N ARG A 89 -4.60 -2.95 -1.75
CA ARG A 89 -4.68 -3.95 -0.68
C ARG A 89 -4.71 -3.26 0.68
N LEU A 90 -5.85 -3.39 1.36
CA LEU A 90 -6.04 -2.93 2.73
C LEU A 90 -6.03 -4.13 3.69
N SER A 91 -5.71 -3.88 4.96
CA SER A 91 -5.96 -4.82 6.05
C SER A 91 -7.03 -4.25 6.97
N VAL A 92 -7.81 -5.11 7.60
CA VAL A 92 -8.79 -4.69 8.63
C VAL A 92 -8.18 -4.94 10.00
N GLU A 93 -8.25 -3.95 10.90
CA GLU A 93 -7.82 -4.13 12.28
C GLU A 93 -8.69 -5.19 12.97
N TRP A 94 -8.06 -6.30 13.37
CA TRP A 94 -8.77 -7.45 13.95
C TRP A 94 -9.63 -7.04 15.15
N ARG A 95 -9.12 -6.11 15.97
CA ARG A 95 -9.84 -5.61 17.15
C ARG A 95 -11.17 -4.97 16.80
N ALA A 96 -11.27 -4.29 15.66
CA ALA A 96 -12.51 -3.66 15.25
C ALA A 96 -13.61 -4.67 14.91
N LEU A 97 -13.23 -5.90 14.52
CA LEU A 97 -14.14 -7.01 14.29
C LEU A 97 -14.42 -7.82 15.56
N SER A 98 -13.48 -7.88 16.50
CA SER A 98 -13.52 -8.82 17.64
C SER A 98 -14.31 -8.34 18.87
N ARG A 99 -14.85 -7.11 18.92
CA ARG A 99 -15.70 -6.72 20.06
C ARG A 99 -17.11 -7.28 19.84
N ASN A 100 -17.45 -8.28 20.65
CA ASN A 100 -18.85 -8.64 20.87
C ASN A 100 -19.56 -7.41 21.48
N GLN A 101 -20.40 -6.76 20.67
CA GLN A 101 -21.46 -5.80 21.03
C GLN A 101 -21.03 -4.44 21.62
N GLY A 102 -20.87 -3.46 20.73
CA GLY A 102 -20.82 -2.03 21.05
C GLY A 102 -20.81 -1.18 19.77
N ASN A 103 -21.24 0.08 19.85
CA ASN A 103 -21.33 1.03 18.73
C ASN A 103 -20.03 1.21 17.89
N GLY A 104 -18.87 0.93 18.47
CA GLY A 104 -17.57 1.10 17.81
C GLY A 104 -17.27 0.09 16.70
N THR A 105 -17.78 -1.14 16.77
CA THR A 105 -17.55 -2.16 15.72
C THR A 105 -18.37 -1.88 14.47
N GLU A 106 -19.63 -1.48 14.68
CA GLU A 106 -20.52 -1.06 13.60
C GLU A 106 -19.96 0.15 12.86
N LYS A 107 -19.41 1.13 13.58
CA LYS A 107 -18.74 2.28 12.97
C LYS A 107 -17.55 1.87 12.11
N HIS A 108 -16.63 1.03 12.62
CA HIS A 108 -15.46 0.63 11.84
C HIS A 108 -15.83 -0.23 10.62
N CYS A 109 -16.74 -1.20 10.76
CA CYS A 109 -17.25 -1.95 9.60
C CYS A 109 -17.92 -1.04 8.56
N SER A 110 -18.67 -0.03 9.01
CA SER A 110 -19.29 0.96 8.14
C SER A 110 -18.25 1.84 7.44
N ASP A 111 -17.23 2.31 8.15
CA ASP A 111 -16.17 3.15 7.60
C ASP A 111 -15.28 2.37 6.61
N THR A 112 -14.91 1.12 6.93
CA THR A 112 -14.22 0.21 5.99
C THR A 112 -15.11 -0.08 4.78
N GLY A 113 -16.41 -0.29 4.98
CA GLY A 113 -17.39 -0.47 3.91
C GLY A 113 -17.54 0.78 3.02
N ARG A 114 -17.52 1.98 3.60
CA ARG A 114 -17.48 3.26 2.87
C ARG A 114 -16.22 3.33 2.02
N CYS A 115 -15.06 3.04 2.61
CA CYS A 115 -13.77 3.06 1.92
C CYS A 115 -13.75 2.13 0.69
N CYS A 116 -14.19 0.88 0.85
CA CYS A 116 -14.27 -0.07 -0.26
C CYS A 116 -15.21 0.40 -1.38
N LYS A 117 -16.35 1.03 -1.04
CA LYS A 117 -17.28 1.58 -2.03
C LYS A 117 -16.67 2.77 -2.77
N THR A 118 -16.02 3.69 -2.06
CA THR A 118 -15.36 4.85 -2.67
C THR A 118 -14.27 4.41 -3.66
N PHE A 119 -13.40 3.48 -3.27
CA PHE A 119 -12.38 2.95 -4.17
C PHE A 119 -13.00 2.27 -5.40
N SER A 120 -14.04 1.43 -5.20
CA SER A 120 -14.72 0.77 -6.32
C SER A 120 -15.33 1.75 -7.33
N ASN A 121 -15.78 2.93 -6.88
CA ASN A 121 -16.32 3.96 -7.76
C ASN A 121 -15.24 4.80 -8.44
N ALA A 122 -14.04 4.89 -7.84
CA ALA A 122 -12.92 5.68 -8.35
C ALA A 122 -11.99 4.90 -9.31
N ALA A 123 -11.89 3.57 -9.16
CA ALA A 123 -10.82 2.78 -9.77
C ALA A 123 -11.14 2.15 -11.14
N PHE A 124 -12.36 2.30 -11.69
CA PHE A 124 -12.78 1.54 -12.88
C PHE A 124 -13.62 2.36 -13.88
N ASN A 125 -13.02 3.39 -14.50
CA ASN A 125 -13.49 3.98 -15.77
C ASN A 125 -12.38 3.93 -16.82
#